data_AF-A0A6L8UK73-F1
#
_entry.id   AF-A0A6L8UK73-F1
#
_cell.length_a   1.000
_cell.length_b   1.000
_cell.length_c   1.000
_cell.angle_alpha   90.00
_cell.angle_beta   90.00
_cell.angle_gamma   90.00
#
_symmetry.space_group_name_H-M   'P 1'
#
loop_
_entity.id
_entity.type
_entity.pdbx_description
1 polymer ?
#
loop_
_entity_poly.entity_id
_entity_poly.type
_entity_poly.pdbx_seq_one_letter_code
_entity_poly.pdbx_strand_id
1 'polypeptide(L)'
;MNEQVEYRYCYCLNNPLKFTDPNGEKLKLWQLGLLDILTGGVVSLTATSLITTEVPTWTANAAGLTFINSFSGQDRVDNTWDIWNGLFKTNPKLSQEDRVLQWISRLTLQAPQTQAGYTASQGRNLFGGVDNVEFFDGATLVNRNNPNVSGGGMTLSPFILGTNLEASVTDLTFMHEYGHTLQSARWGPYYLPIPALLSGADMIFGGQKYWSWDPGYFRHDIRWYERQANKYASGYFENNYGIEWYEEENPIHIPLKYEHRERPSTLTINKY
;
A
#
# COMPACT_ATOMS: atom_id res chain seq x y z
N MET A 1 -15.75 -20.01 -19.64
CA MET A 1 -14.27 -20.05 -19.76
C MET A 1 -13.72 -19.36 -18.53
N ASN A 2 -12.82 -20.03 -17.82
CA ASN A 2 -12.44 -19.76 -16.42
C ASN A 2 -11.55 -18.52 -16.25
N GLU A 3 -12.02 -17.51 -15.51
CA GLU A 3 -11.20 -16.39 -14.98
C GLU A 3 -10.74 -16.60 -13.52
N GLN A 4 -10.91 -17.79 -12.94
CA GLN A 4 -10.66 -18.03 -11.50
C GLN A 4 -9.19 -18.26 -11.08
N VAL A 5 -8.19 -17.84 -11.88
CA VAL A 5 -6.77 -18.17 -11.60
C VAL A 5 -5.84 -16.95 -11.55
N GLU A 6 -6.31 -15.73 -11.80
CA GLU A 6 -5.39 -14.57 -11.88
C GLU A 6 -4.96 -14.01 -10.51
N TYR A 7 -5.77 -14.21 -9.46
CA TYR A 7 -5.55 -13.59 -8.14
C TYR A 7 -4.62 -14.37 -7.20
N ARG A 8 -4.32 -15.63 -7.49
CA ARG A 8 -3.47 -16.50 -6.65
C ARG A 8 -1.96 -16.29 -6.82
N TYR A 9 -1.54 -15.46 -7.79
CA TYR A 9 -0.12 -15.42 -8.18
C TYR A 9 0.51 -14.02 -8.23
N CYS A 10 -0.14 -12.96 -7.74
CA CYS A 10 0.42 -11.61 -7.85
C CYS A 10 1.77 -11.43 -7.10
N TYR A 11 1.93 -12.05 -5.92
CA TYR A 11 3.22 -12.08 -5.20
C TYR A 11 4.23 -13.07 -5.83
N CYS A 12 3.77 -13.96 -6.71
CA CYS A 12 4.57 -14.97 -7.40
C CYS A 12 5.16 -14.49 -8.74
N LEU A 13 4.57 -13.48 -9.39
CA LEU A 13 4.93 -13.07 -10.74
C LEU A 13 6.38 -12.55 -10.87
N ASN A 14 6.97 -12.07 -9.77
CA ASN A 14 8.38 -11.64 -9.68
C ASN A 14 9.13 -12.30 -8.51
N ASN A 15 8.72 -13.51 -8.10
CA ASN A 15 9.23 -14.16 -6.89
C ASN A 15 10.71 -14.60 -7.00
N PRO A 16 11.62 -14.05 -6.18
CA PRO A 16 13.03 -14.43 -6.20
C PRO A 16 13.28 -15.92 -5.88
N LEU A 17 12.40 -16.61 -5.15
CA LEU A 17 12.53 -18.03 -4.79
C LEU A 17 12.08 -19.01 -5.88
N LYS A 18 11.23 -18.58 -6.82
CA LYS A 18 10.82 -19.43 -7.95
C LYS A 18 11.92 -19.50 -9.02
N PHE A 19 12.81 -18.52 -9.04
CA PHE A 19 14.05 -18.55 -9.77
C PHE A 19 15.10 -19.25 -8.90
N THR A 20 15.44 -20.49 -9.23
CA THR A 20 16.57 -21.22 -8.63
C THR A 20 17.78 -20.28 -8.59
N ASP A 21 18.24 -19.92 -7.39
CA ASP A 21 19.36 -19.02 -7.17
C ASP A 21 20.63 -19.85 -7.04
N PRO A 22 21.50 -19.92 -8.08
CA PRO A 22 22.69 -20.75 -8.03
C PRO A 22 23.72 -20.25 -7.01
N ASN A 23 23.61 -19.01 -6.54
CA ASN A 23 24.64 -18.30 -5.78
C ASN A 23 24.22 -17.94 -4.33
N GLY A 24 22.94 -18.07 -3.96
CA GLY A 24 22.42 -17.80 -2.62
C GLY A 24 22.30 -16.32 -2.23
N GLU A 25 22.41 -15.40 -3.19
CA GLU A 25 22.31 -13.94 -2.95
C GLU A 25 20.89 -13.48 -2.59
N LYS A 26 19.85 -14.20 -3.03
CA LYS A 26 18.45 -13.88 -2.73
C LYS A 26 18.07 -14.18 -1.29
N LEU A 27 18.77 -15.12 -0.66
CA LEU A 27 18.68 -15.35 0.78
C LEU A 27 19.31 -14.21 1.60
N LYS A 28 20.22 -13.43 1.00
CA LYS A 28 20.78 -12.22 1.65
C LYS A 28 19.86 -11.01 1.48
N LEU A 29 19.10 -10.92 0.38
CA LEU A 29 18.19 -9.79 0.12
C LEU A 29 17.07 -9.66 1.16
N TRP A 30 16.43 -10.76 1.59
CA TRP A 30 15.40 -10.68 2.63
C TRP A 30 16.00 -10.38 4.01
N GLN A 31 17.23 -10.83 4.31
CA GLN A 31 17.93 -10.48 5.55
C GLN A 31 18.27 -9.00 5.59
N LEU A 32 18.67 -8.41 4.46
CA LEU A 32 18.89 -6.97 4.32
C LEU A 32 17.59 -6.18 4.45
N GLY A 33 16.50 -6.63 3.80
CA GLY A 33 15.19 -5.99 3.95
C GLY A 33 14.63 -6.07 5.36
N LEU A 34 14.82 -7.20 6.05
CA LEU A 34 14.46 -7.36 7.45
C LEU A 34 15.29 -6.43 8.35
N LEU A 35 16.61 -6.42 8.18
CA LEU A 35 17.51 -5.56 8.95
C LEU A 35 17.19 -4.07 8.71
N ASP A 36 16.89 -3.72 7.48
CA ASP A 36 16.49 -2.37 7.13
C ASP A 36 15.21 -1.94 7.84
N ILE A 37 14.15 -2.76 7.75
CA ILE A 37 12.87 -2.51 8.44
C ILE A 37 13.03 -2.46 9.95
N LEU A 38 13.80 -3.38 10.53
CA LEU A 38 14.06 -3.41 11.97
C LEU A 38 14.90 -2.23 12.45
N THR A 39 15.73 -1.64 11.59
CA THR A 39 16.52 -0.44 11.91
C THR A 39 15.80 0.86 11.54
N GLY A 40 14.58 0.79 10.99
CA GLY A 40 13.83 1.96 10.55
C GLY A 40 14.36 2.58 9.25
N GLY A 41 15.10 1.84 8.42
CA GLY A 41 15.57 2.32 7.12
C GLY A 41 17.05 2.67 7.05
N VAL A 42 17.83 2.50 8.12
CA VAL A 42 19.25 2.92 8.17
C VAL A 42 20.10 2.21 7.12
N VAL A 43 19.75 0.97 6.75
CA VAL A 43 20.52 0.14 5.81
C VAL A 43 20.17 0.47 4.37
N SER A 44 18.89 0.63 4.05
CA SER A 44 18.39 1.00 2.72
C SER A 44 18.62 2.47 2.41
N LEU A 45 18.81 3.36 3.37
CA LEU A 45 19.23 4.74 3.06
C LEU A 45 20.64 4.78 2.44
N THR A 46 21.48 3.79 2.73
CA THR A 46 22.77 3.58 2.02
C THR A 46 22.64 2.86 0.68
N ALA A 47 21.56 2.11 0.44
CA ALA A 47 21.28 1.45 -0.84
C ALA A 47 20.44 2.34 -1.80
N THR A 48 19.56 3.16 -1.24
CA THR A 48 18.73 4.17 -1.92
C THR A 48 19.58 5.35 -2.35
N SER A 49 20.70 5.65 -1.67
CA SER A 49 21.71 6.59 -2.18
C SER A 49 22.39 6.13 -3.47
N LEU A 50 22.23 4.85 -3.88
CA LEU A 50 22.72 4.33 -5.16
C LEU A 50 21.70 4.48 -6.30
N ILE A 51 20.42 4.76 -6.01
CA ILE A 51 19.34 4.82 -7.02
C ILE A 51 18.69 6.22 -7.08
N THR A 52 18.67 6.95 -5.98
CA THR A 52 18.22 8.35 -5.92
C THR A 52 19.31 9.19 -5.31
N THR A 53 19.73 10.24 -6.01
CA THR A 53 20.57 11.28 -5.45
C THR A 53 19.93 11.83 -4.18
N GLU A 54 20.56 11.51 -3.05
CA GLU A 54 20.39 12.14 -1.73
C GLU A 54 19.06 11.88 -1.02
N VAL A 55 19.01 10.80 -0.22
CA VAL A 55 18.17 10.84 0.98
C VAL A 55 19.01 11.45 2.11
N PRO A 56 18.60 12.58 2.70
CA PRO A 56 19.40 13.25 3.73
C PRO A 56 19.66 12.35 4.93
N THR A 57 20.90 12.36 5.44
CA THR A 57 21.38 11.57 6.59
C THR A 57 20.59 11.81 7.88
N TRP A 58 19.86 12.92 8.01
CA TRP A 58 18.99 13.17 9.16
C TRP A 58 17.71 12.30 9.16
N THR A 59 17.20 11.90 8.00
CA THR A 59 16.01 11.03 7.87
C THR A 59 16.31 9.61 8.37
N ALA A 60 17.52 9.12 8.12
CA ALA A 60 18.00 7.82 8.60
C ALA A 60 18.09 7.74 10.12
N ASN A 61 18.69 8.77 10.71
CA ASN A 61 18.84 8.86 12.16
C ASN A 61 17.49 9.10 12.84
N ALA A 62 16.60 9.89 12.23
CA ALA A 62 15.27 10.12 12.74
C ALA A 62 14.50 8.80 12.84
N ALA A 63 14.45 7.98 11.78
CA ALA A 63 13.63 6.77 11.74
C ALA A 63 14.08 5.65 12.71
N GLY A 64 15.38 5.40 12.84
CA GLY A 64 15.93 4.49 13.86
C GLY A 64 15.74 5.00 15.29
N LEU A 65 15.88 6.31 15.51
CA LEU A 65 15.53 6.95 16.78
C LEU A 65 14.02 6.93 17.03
N THR A 66 13.18 6.95 15.98
CA THR A 66 11.71 6.95 16.12
C THR A 66 11.27 5.62 16.71
N PHE A 67 11.76 4.48 16.18
CA PHE A 67 11.42 3.16 16.74
C PHE A 67 11.82 3.02 18.21
N ILE A 68 13.04 3.45 18.58
CA ILE A 68 13.53 3.38 19.97
C ILE A 68 12.73 4.33 20.88
N ASN A 69 12.33 5.50 20.38
CA ASN A 69 11.60 6.50 21.16
C ASN A 69 10.07 6.29 21.19
N SER A 70 9.51 5.48 20.28
CA SER A 70 8.08 5.17 20.26
C SER A 70 7.59 4.44 21.52
N PHE A 71 8.50 3.88 22.32
CA PHE A 71 8.19 3.24 23.60
C PHE A 71 7.93 4.24 24.75
N SER A 72 7.23 5.36 24.48
CA SER A 72 6.93 6.39 25.48
C SER A 72 5.46 6.36 25.94
N GLY A 73 5.13 5.49 26.90
CA GLY A 73 3.77 5.32 27.46
C GLY A 73 3.10 4.01 27.01
N GLN A 74 2.25 3.41 27.84
CA GLN A 74 1.74 2.04 27.63
C GLN A 74 1.01 1.87 26.28
N ASP A 75 0.06 2.74 25.95
CA ASP A 75 -0.71 2.64 24.70
C ASP A 75 0.19 2.79 23.45
N ARG A 76 1.24 3.60 23.55
CA ARG A 76 2.22 3.76 22.47
C ARG A 76 3.11 2.53 22.33
N VAL A 77 3.46 1.88 23.43
CA VAL A 77 4.19 0.60 23.42
C VAL A 77 3.35 -0.48 22.74
N ASP A 78 2.07 -0.59 23.10
CA ASP A 78 1.14 -1.59 22.55
C ASP A 78 0.93 -1.36 21.05
N ASN A 79 0.66 -0.11 20.63
CA ASN A 79 0.57 0.24 19.22
C ASN A 79 1.87 0.00 18.45
N THR A 80 3.04 0.33 19.02
CA THR A 80 4.34 0.06 18.39
C THR A 80 4.58 -1.42 18.20
N TRP A 81 4.19 -2.24 19.18
CA TRP A 81 4.25 -3.69 19.10
C TRP A 81 3.32 -4.23 18.02
N ASP A 82 2.10 -3.72 17.91
CA ASP A 82 1.15 -4.13 16.88
C ASP A 82 1.57 -3.70 15.48
N ILE A 83 2.10 -2.49 15.30
CA ILE A 83 2.71 -2.05 14.04
C ILE A 83 3.85 -2.99 13.64
N TRP A 84 4.70 -3.38 14.59
CA TRP A 84 5.78 -4.34 14.34
C TRP A 84 5.24 -5.72 13.95
N ASN A 85 4.24 -6.23 14.67
CA ASN A 85 3.56 -7.48 14.34
C ASN A 85 2.92 -7.46 12.95
N GLY A 86 2.45 -6.29 12.50
CA GLY A 86 1.88 -6.06 11.18
C GLY A 86 2.77 -6.51 10.02
N LEU A 87 4.09 -6.39 10.17
CA LEU A 87 5.06 -6.87 9.17
C LEU A 87 4.92 -8.38 8.90
N PHE A 88 4.56 -9.15 9.93
CA PHE A 88 4.45 -10.59 9.89
C PHE A 88 3.01 -11.09 9.64
N LYS A 89 2.01 -10.20 9.68
CA LYS A 89 0.63 -10.57 9.37
C LYS A 89 0.49 -10.85 7.89
N THR A 90 0.20 -12.10 7.56
CA THR A 90 -0.03 -12.55 6.19
C THR A 90 -1.51 -12.85 6.00
N ASN A 91 -1.96 -12.86 4.75
CA ASN A 91 -3.34 -13.18 4.43
C ASN A 91 -3.64 -14.64 4.82
N PRO A 92 -4.54 -14.89 5.77
CA PRO A 92 -4.83 -16.25 6.24
C PRO A 92 -5.57 -17.09 5.20
N LYS A 93 -6.14 -16.49 4.16
CA LYS A 93 -6.81 -17.19 3.04
C LYS A 93 -5.83 -17.77 2.02
N LEU A 94 -4.54 -17.40 2.12
CA LEU A 94 -3.47 -17.94 1.28
C LEU A 94 -2.95 -19.27 1.83
N SER A 95 -2.36 -20.10 0.94
CA SER A 95 -1.66 -21.31 1.36
C SER A 95 -0.44 -20.98 2.24
N GLN A 96 0.09 -21.95 3.00
CA GLN A 96 1.25 -21.70 3.87
C GLN A 96 2.47 -21.19 3.08
N GLU A 97 2.72 -21.77 1.91
CA GLU A 97 3.81 -21.35 1.02
C GLU A 97 3.58 -19.91 0.52
N ASP A 98 2.37 -19.61 0.07
CA ASP A 98 1.99 -18.29 -0.41
C ASP A 98 2.10 -17.21 0.67
N ARG A 99 1.80 -17.54 1.93
CA ARG A 99 1.97 -16.65 3.07
C ARG A 99 3.45 -16.31 3.30
N VAL A 100 4.33 -17.31 3.23
CA VAL A 100 5.79 -17.08 3.32
C VAL A 100 6.26 -16.21 2.15
N LEU A 101 5.78 -16.48 0.94
CA LEU A 101 6.12 -15.68 -0.25
C LEU A 101 5.61 -14.25 -0.17
N GLN A 102 4.41 -14.03 0.36
CA GLN A 102 3.86 -12.70 0.61
C GLN A 102 4.77 -11.93 1.58
N TRP A 103 5.21 -12.57 2.66
CA TRP A 103 6.12 -11.96 3.63
C TRP A 103 7.48 -11.61 2.99
N ILE A 104 8.09 -12.53 2.23
CA ILE A 104 9.36 -12.28 1.52
C ILE A 104 9.21 -11.15 0.49
N SER A 105 8.09 -11.09 -0.23
CA SER A 105 7.80 -10.04 -1.20
C SER A 105 7.81 -8.66 -0.54
N ARG A 106 7.29 -8.53 0.69
CA ARG A 106 7.32 -7.26 1.45
C ARG A 106 8.73 -6.80 1.78
N LEU A 107 9.61 -7.74 2.12
CA LEU A 107 11.01 -7.47 2.47
C LEU A 107 11.91 -7.28 1.24
N THR A 108 11.44 -7.53 0.04
CA THR A 108 12.27 -7.50 -1.17
C THR A 108 11.68 -6.56 -2.22
N LEU A 109 10.59 -6.97 -2.86
CA LEU A 109 9.97 -6.22 -3.96
C LEU A 109 9.18 -5.02 -3.47
N GLN A 110 8.59 -5.09 -2.29
CA GLN A 110 7.83 -3.98 -1.70
C GLN A 110 8.63 -3.29 -0.60
N ALA A 111 9.92 -3.56 -0.47
CA ALA A 111 10.74 -3.06 0.63
C ALA A 111 10.71 -1.52 0.74
N PRO A 112 10.84 -0.73 -0.36
CA PRO A 112 10.84 0.72 -0.25
C PRO A 112 9.56 1.27 0.38
N GLN A 113 8.40 0.81 -0.08
CA GLN A 113 7.12 1.27 0.46
C GLN A 113 6.76 0.63 1.80
N THR A 114 7.20 -0.60 2.09
CA THR A 114 7.02 -1.23 3.40
C THR A 114 7.79 -0.45 4.46
N GLN A 115 9.03 -0.05 4.13
CA GLN A 115 9.85 0.80 4.99
C GLN A 115 9.20 2.16 5.21
N ALA A 116 8.76 2.82 4.14
CA ALA A 116 8.10 4.11 4.23
C ALA A 116 6.84 4.04 5.11
N GLY A 117 6.00 3.01 4.91
CA GLY A 117 4.79 2.78 5.71
C GLY A 117 5.09 2.49 7.18
N TYR A 118 6.11 1.66 7.45
CA TYR A 118 6.55 1.36 8.81
C TYR A 118 7.04 2.60 9.54
N THR A 119 7.95 3.36 8.93
CA THR A 119 8.50 4.59 9.52
C THR A 119 7.40 5.64 9.73
N ALA A 120 6.50 5.82 8.76
CA ALA A 120 5.37 6.73 8.91
C ALA A 120 4.43 6.31 10.05
N SER A 121 4.15 5.01 10.19
CA SER A 121 3.29 4.47 11.25
C SER A 121 3.90 4.66 12.64
N GLN A 122 5.19 4.36 12.79
CA GLN A 122 5.92 4.57 14.05
C GLN A 122 6.03 6.05 14.41
N GLY A 123 6.31 6.91 13.43
CA GLY A 123 6.31 8.36 13.62
C GLY A 123 4.94 8.88 14.04
N ARG A 124 3.87 8.43 13.37
CA ARG A 124 2.49 8.78 13.74
C ARG A 124 2.16 8.34 15.16
N ASN A 125 2.56 7.15 15.57
CA ASN A 125 2.36 6.64 16.92
C ASN A 125 3.12 7.47 17.97
N LEU A 126 4.39 7.81 17.71
CA LEU A 126 5.21 8.64 18.57
C LEU A 126 4.57 10.00 18.88
N PHE A 127 3.89 10.61 17.89
CA PHE A 127 3.18 11.88 18.07
C PHE A 127 1.75 11.73 18.60
N GLY A 128 1.35 10.55 19.08
CA GLY A 128 0.01 10.29 19.62
C GLY A 128 -1.09 10.32 18.54
N GLY A 129 -0.72 10.03 17.30
CA GLY A 129 -1.64 10.00 16.16
C GLY A 129 -2.19 8.61 15.85
N VAL A 130 -2.07 7.64 16.75
CA VAL A 130 -2.56 6.26 16.59
C VAL A 130 -3.36 5.89 17.83
N ASP A 131 -4.62 5.52 17.62
CA ASP A 131 -5.53 5.10 18.69
C ASP A 131 -5.71 3.58 18.71
N ASN A 132 -5.56 2.92 17.57
CA ASN A 132 -5.65 1.48 17.45
C ASN A 132 -4.90 0.97 16.21
N VAL A 133 -4.54 -0.31 16.27
CA VAL A 133 -3.94 -1.05 15.16
C VAL A 133 -4.75 -2.31 14.93
N GLU A 134 -5.20 -2.50 13.70
CA GLU A 134 -6.02 -3.65 13.32
C GLU A 134 -5.37 -4.41 12.15
N PHE A 135 -5.69 -5.70 12.03
CA PHE A 135 -5.10 -6.56 11.00
C PHE A 135 -6.21 -7.18 10.14
N PHE A 136 -6.03 -7.10 8.83
CA PHE A 136 -7.00 -7.63 7.88
C PHE A 136 -6.30 -8.22 6.67
N ASP A 137 -6.44 -9.53 6.48
CA ASP A 137 -5.92 -10.26 5.31
C ASP A 137 -4.50 -9.86 4.88
N GLY A 138 -3.63 -9.67 5.87
CA GLY A 138 -2.24 -9.28 5.71
C GLY A 138 -1.97 -7.78 5.63
N ALA A 139 -2.97 -6.92 5.53
CA ALA A 139 -2.84 -5.49 5.79
C ALA A 139 -2.88 -5.21 7.30
N THR A 140 -2.31 -4.07 7.68
CA THR A 140 -2.21 -3.50 9.01
C THR A 140 -2.75 -2.09 8.94
N LEU A 141 -3.95 -1.90 9.47
CA LEU A 141 -4.56 -0.59 9.62
C LEU A 141 -3.99 0.08 10.87
N VAL A 142 -3.37 1.23 10.69
CA VAL A 142 -2.83 2.08 11.76
C VAL A 142 -3.74 3.30 11.82
N ASN A 143 -4.79 3.22 12.64
CA ASN A 143 -5.91 4.14 12.61
C ASN A 143 -5.86 5.21 13.72
N ARG A 144 -6.44 6.36 13.40
CA ARG A 144 -6.72 7.44 14.36
C ARG A 144 -8.21 7.74 14.37
N ASN A 145 -8.79 7.75 15.54
CA ASN A 145 -10.17 8.14 15.77
C ASN A 145 -10.21 9.64 16.09
N ASN A 146 -10.78 10.42 15.17
CA ASN A 146 -10.97 11.84 15.35
C ASN A 146 -12.36 12.26 14.83
N PRO A 147 -13.34 12.53 15.72
CA PRO A 147 -14.71 12.84 15.32
C PRO A 147 -14.85 14.17 14.56
N ASN A 148 -13.80 15.00 14.52
CA ASN A 148 -13.84 16.32 13.89
C ASN A 148 -13.31 16.35 12.45
N VAL A 149 -12.92 15.21 11.89
CA VAL A 149 -12.38 15.11 10.53
C VAL A 149 -13.07 13.97 9.77
N SER A 150 -13.21 14.13 8.46
CA SER A 150 -13.72 13.06 7.60
C SER A 150 -12.78 11.85 7.60
N GLY A 151 -13.36 10.68 7.33
CA GLY A 151 -12.60 9.45 7.14
C GLY A 151 -11.71 9.53 5.90
N GLY A 152 -10.59 8.81 5.94
CA GLY A 152 -9.64 8.77 4.83
C GLY A 152 -8.35 8.05 5.21
N GLY A 153 -7.56 7.66 4.21
CA GLY A 153 -6.33 6.92 4.43
C GLY A 153 -5.22 7.25 3.45
N MET A 154 -4.10 6.60 3.69
CA MET A 154 -3.03 6.46 2.71
C MET A 154 -2.38 5.10 2.93
N THR A 155 -2.10 4.39 1.85
CA THR A 155 -1.55 3.04 1.93
C THR A 155 -0.11 2.94 1.45
N LEU A 156 0.75 2.34 2.28
CA LEU A 156 2.16 2.09 2.03
C LEU A 156 2.52 0.63 2.36
N SER A 157 2.33 -0.24 1.36
CA SER A 157 2.42 -1.70 1.46
C SER A 157 1.59 -2.23 2.64
N PRO A 158 2.04 -3.07 3.61
CA PRO A 158 1.03 -3.64 4.48
C PRO A 158 0.40 -2.57 5.38
N PHE A 159 0.95 -1.35 5.46
CA PHE A 159 0.48 -0.32 6.36
C PHE A 159 -0.52 0.61 5.68
N ILE A 160 -1.73 0.67 6.24
CA ILE A 160 -2.78 1.62 5.89
C ILE A 160 -2.83 2.66 7.01
N LEU A 161 -2.44 3.90 6.72
CA LEU A 161 -2.52 5.00 7.67
C LEU A 161 -3.89 5.65 7.59
N GLY A 162 -4.87 5.10 8.30
CA GLY A 162 -6.26 5.53 8.27
C GLY A 162 -6.64 6.58 9.31
N THR A 163 -7.71 7.32 9.08
CA THR A 163 -8.40 8.16 10.06
C THR A 163 -9.88 7.81 10.02
N ASN A 164 -10.46 7.47 11.17
CA ASN A 164 -11.83 6.98 11.31
C ASN A 164 -12.16 5.80 10.40
N LEU A 165 -11.19 4.90 10.20
CA LEU A 165 -11.39 3.67 9.44
C LEU A 165 -11.48 2.46 10.36
N GLU A 166 -12.15 1.42 9.90
CA GLU A 166 -12.24 0.11 10.54
C GLU A 166 -11.68 -0.96 9.59
N ALA A 167 -10.91 -1.92 10.10
CA ALA A 167 -10.36 -3.00 9.28
C ALA A 167 -11.43 -4.07 8.98
N SER A 168 -12.47 -3.65 8.26
CA SER A 168 -13.70 -4.40 8.04
C SER A 168 -14.14 -4.36 6.58
N VAL A 169 -14.89 -5.38 6.19
CA VAL A 169 -15.52 -5.46 4.87
C VAL A 169 -16.77 -4.57 4.72
N THR A 170 -17.17 -3.87 5.79
CA THR A 170 -18.27 -2.91 5.78
C THR A 170 -17.80 -1.47 5.61
N ASP A 171 -16.50 -1.22 5.74
CA ASP A 171 -15.90 0.10 5.56
C ASP A 171 -15.37 0.22 4.13
N LEU A 172 -16.10 0.98 3.31
CA LEU A 172 -15.79 1.16 1.89
C LEU A 172 -14.45 1.88 1.68
N THR A 173 -14.09 2.83 2.55
CA THR A 173 -12.82 3.54 2.47
C THR A 173 -11.67 2.61 2.84
N PHE A 174 -11.84 1.77 3.86
CA PHE A 174 -10.87 0.73 4.17
C PHE A 174 -10.70 -0.26 3.00
N MET A 175 -11.80 -0.70 2.37
CA MET A 175 -11.73 -1.60 1.22
C MET A 175 -10.97 -0.98 0.04
N HIS A 176 -11.17 0.32 -0.20
CA HIS A 176 -10.40 1.11 -1.17
C HIS A 176 -8.89 1.12 -0.85
N GLU A 177 -8.52 1.46 0.39
CA GLU A 177 -7.12 1.46 0.85
C GLU A 177 -6.49 0.06 0.79
N TYR A 178 -7.26 -0.99 1.07
CA TYR A 178 -6.82 -2.37 0.87
C TYR A 178 -6.51 -2.65 -0.62
N GLY A 179 -7.24 -2.03 -1.55
CA GLY A 179 -6.92 -2.02 -2.98
C GLY A 179 -5.51 -1.51 -3.28
N HIS A 180 -5.06 -0.46 -2.59
CA HIS A 180 -3.69 0.04 -2.69
C HIS A 180 -2.66 -0.91 -2.07
N THR A 181 -3.02 -1.68 -1.05
CA THR A 181 -2.16 -2.76 -0.52
C THR A 181 -1.91 -3.82 -1.61
N LEU A 182 -2.97 -4.21 -2.34
CA LEU A 182 -2.87 -5.14 -3.47
C LEU A 182 -2.13 -4.53 -4.66
N GLN A 183 -2.35 -3.25 -4.94
CA GLN A 183 -1.63 -2.51 -5.99
C GLN A 183 -0.13 -2.49 -5.68
N SER A 184 0.24 -2.26 -4.43
CA SER A 184 1.61 -2.29 -3.96
C SER A 184 2.28 -3.64 -4.17
N ALA A 185 1.58 -4.73 -3.85
CA ALA A 185 2.06 -6.08 -4.06
C ALA A 185 2.29 -6.42 -5.55
N ARG A 186 1.48 -5.87 -6.45
CA ARG A 186 1.59 -6.09 -7.91
C ARG A 186 2.67 -5.25 -8.56
N TRP A 187 2.78 -3.97 -8.18
CA TRP A 187 3.75 -3.04 -8.76
C TRP A 187 5.17 -3.19 -8.20
N GLY A 188 5.29 -3.79 -7.00
CA GLY A 188 6.59 -3.96 -6.34
C GLY A 188 7.30 -2.62 -6.17
N PRO A 189 8.56 -2.47 -6.57
CA PRO A 189 9.35 -1.26 -6.28
C PRO A 189 8.83 -0.02 -7.02
N TYR A 190 8.03 -0.20 -8.07
CA TYR A 190 7.45 0.91 -8.84
C TYR A 190 6.21 1.51 -8.19
N TYR A 191 5.63 0.86 -7.17
CA TYR A 191 4.46 1.38 -6.47
C TYR A 191 4.72 2.76 -5.85
N LEU A 192 5.82 2.90 -5.13
CA LEU A 192 6.14 4.13 -4.41
C LEU A 192 6.34 5.34 -5.34
N PRO A 193 7.22 5.29 -6.38
CA PRO A 193 7.47 6.45 -7.23
C PRO A 193 6.35 6.75 -8.25
N ILE A 194 5.42 5.82 -8.48
CA ILE A 194 4.35 5.99 -9.48
C ILE A 194 2.98 6.07 -8.79
N PRO A 195 2.22 4.97 -8.55
CA PRO A 195 0.85 5.09 -8.06
C PRO A 195 0.76 5.76 -6.68
N ALA A 196 1.62 5.42 -5.71
CA ALA A 196 1.55 6.00 -4.37
C ALA A 196 1.87 7.51 -4.37
N LEU A 197 2.93 7.92 -5.08
CA LEU A 197 3.28 9.33 -5.20
C LEU A 197 2.19 10.11 -5.94
N LEU A 198 1.64 9.58 -7.03
CA LEU A 198 0.59 10.26 -7.79
C LEU A 198 -0.71 10.36 -6.98
N SER A 199 -1.11 9.28 -6.31
CA SER A 199 -2.28 9.25 -5.42
C SER A 199 -2.14 10.27 -4.29
N GLY A 200 -1.06 10.18 -3.50
CA GLY A 200 -0.81 11.09 -2.38
C GLY A 200 -0.63 12.56 -2.81
N ALA A 201 0.05 12.81 -3.93
CA ALA A 201 0.18 14.17 -4.47
C ALA A 201 -1.17 14.72 -4.95
N ASP A 202 -2.05 13.91 -5.56
CA ASP A 202 -3.38 14.36 -5.96
C ASP A 202 -4.23 14.66 -4.73
N MET A 203 -4.17 13.86 -3.66
CA MET A 203 -4.82 14.18 -2.37
C MET A 203 -4.40 15.56 -1.83
N ILE A 204 -3.13 15.93 -1.98
CA ILE A 204 -2.56 17.19 -1.43
C ILE A 204 -2.76 18.39 -2.37
N PHE A 205 -2.62 18.23 -3.69
CA PHE A 205 -2.46 19.33 -4.64
C PHE A 205 -3.66 19.60 -5.56
N GLY A 206 -4.81 18.93 -5.36
CA GLY A 206 -6.06 19.34 -6.01
C GLY A 206 -7.02 18.24 -6.46
N GLY A 207 -6.75 16.98 -6.11
CA GLY A 207 -7.61 15.82 -6.32
C GLY A 207 -8.93 15.91 -5.56
N GLN A 208 -8.97 16.67 -4.45
CA GLN A 208 -10.20 16.95 -3.69
C GLN A 208 -11.15 17.96 -4.36
N LYS A 209 -10.85 18.39 -5.59
CA LYS A 209 -11.81 19.16 -6.39
C LYS A 209 -12.78 18.21 -7.06
N TYR A 210 -14.06 18.58 -7.08
CA TYR A 210 -15.05 17.89 -7.89
C TYR A 210 -14.60 17.75 -9.34
N TRP A 211 -14.92 16.60 -9.92
CA TRP A 211 -14.68 16.35 -11.32
C TRP A 211 -15.60 17.24 -12.16
N SER A 212 -15.03 17.92 -13.15
CA SER A 212 -15.75 18.97 -13.90
C SER A 212 -16.93 18.43 -14.71
N TRP A 213 -16.96 17.13 -14.97
CA TRP A 213 -17.96 16.47 -15.81
C TRP A 213 -19.05 15.77 -14.99
N ASP A 214 -18.74 15.41 -13.74
CA ASP A 214 -19.71 14.89 -12.79
C ASP A 214 -19.34 15.34 -11.37
N PRO A 215 -20.08 16.31 -10.79
CA PRO A 215 -19.84 16.76 -9.42
C PRO A 215 -20.10 15.70 -8.34
N GLY A 216 -20.63 14.53 -8.70
CA GLY A 216 -20.77 13.39 -7.79
C GLY A 216 -19.43 12.71 -7.43
N TYR A 217 -18.35 13.01 -8.16
CA TYR A 217 -17.05 12.38 -7.95
C TYR A 217 -15.95 13.43 -7.75
N PHE A 218 -14.94 13.12 -6.94
CA PHE A 218 -13.71 13.90 -6.92
C PHE A 218 -12.79 13.50 -8.07
N ARG A 219 -11.91 14.43 -8.47
CA ARG A 219 -10.92 14.16 -9.51
C ARG A 219 -9.97 13.03 -9.12
N HIS A 220 -9.75 12.86 -7.82
CA HIS A 220 -8.92 11.80 -7.26
C HIS A 220 -9.50 10.43 -7.59
N ASP A 221 -10.75 10.17 -7.22
CA ASP A 221 -11.43 8.88 -7.33
C ASP A 221 -11.43 8.32 -8.77
N ILE A 222 -11.48 9.23 -9.75
CA ILE A 222 -11.47 8.90 -11.18
C ILE A 222 -10.07 8.91 -11.81
N ARG A 223 -8.98 8.87 -11.05
CA ARG A 223 -7.64 8.68 -11.64
C ARG A 223 -7.43 7.21 -11.96
N TRP A 224 -6.56 6.94 -12.93
CA TRP A 224 -6.30 5.57 -13.35
C TRP A 224 -5.68 4.74 -12.22
N TYR A 225 -4.87 5.36 -11.36
CA TYR A 225 -4.22 4.70 -10.23
C TYR A 225 -5.20 4.40 -9.09
N GLU A 226 -6.19 5.27 -8.84
CA GLU A 226 -7.28 5.02 -7.89
C GLU A 226 -8.21 3.92 -8.39
N ARG A 227 -8.71 4.05 -9.63
CA ARG A 227 -9.57 3.02 -10.22
C ARG A 227 -8.91 1.66 -10.33
N GLN A 228 -7.60 1.63 -10.56
CA GLN A 228 -6.85 0.37 -10.59
C GLN A 228 -6.81 -0.28 -9.20
N ALA A 229 -6.59 0.51 -8.14
CA ALA A 229 -6.66 0.04 -6.77
C ALA A 229 -8.07 -0.48 -6.45
N ASN A 230 -9.11 0.27 -6.81
CA ASN A 230 -10.52 -0.15 -6.69
C ASN A 230 -10.79 -1.45 -7.43
N LYS A 231 -10.24 -1.62 -8.64
CA LYS A 231 -10.43 -2.87 -9.41
C LYS A 231 -9.79 -4.07 -8.71
N TYR A 232 -8.63 -3.87 -8.08
CA TYR A 232 -7.98 -4.93 -7.30
C TYR A 232 -8.76 -5.25 -6.02
N ALA A 233 -9.27 -4.23 -5.32
CA ALA A 233 -10.13 -4.40 -4.15
C ALA A 233 -11.43 -5.12 -4.52
N SER A 234 -12.17 -4.61 -5.50
CA SER A 234 -13.39 -5.19 -6.07
C SER A 234 -13.23 -6.70 -6.33
N GLY A 235 -12.25 -7.07 -7.15
CA GLY A 235 -11.98 -8.48 -7.44
C GLY A 235 -11.56 -9.29 -6.20
N TYR A 236 -10.92 -8.68 -5.21
CA TYR A 236 -10.54 -9.37 -3.98
C TYR A 236 -11.74 -9.64 -3.07
N PHE A 237 -12.55 -8.62 -2.78
CA PHE A 237 -13.67 -8.71 -1.86
C PHE A 237 -14.84 -9.53 -2.46
N GLU A 238 -15.07 -9.42 -3.76
CA GLU A 238 -16.04 -10.28 -4.45
C GLU A 238 -15.63 -11.76 -4.31
N ASN A 239 -14.38 -12.10 -4.62
CA ASN A 239 -13.93 -13.50 -4.64
C ASN A 239 -13.75 -14.11 -3.24
N ASN A 240 -13.38 -13.33 -2.22
CA ASN A 240 -13.06 -13.84 -0.89
C ASN A 240 -14.19 -13.66 0.13
N TYR A 241 -15.11 -12.74 -0.13
CA TYR A 241 -16.19 -12.38 0.80
C TYR A 241 -17.57 -12.33 0.15
N GLY A 242 -17.68 -12.45 -1.18
CA GLY A 242 -18.96 -12.38 -1.88
C GLY A 242 -19.59 -11.00 -1.83
N ILE A 243 -18.78 -9.95 -1.71
CA ILE A 243 -19.26 -8.57 -1.55
C ILE A 243 -19.33 -7.90 -2.91
N GLU A 244 -20.51 -7.37 -3.23
CA GLU A 244 -20.71 -6.54 -4.40
C GLU A 244 -20.01 -5.19 -4.20
N TRP A 245 -19.27 -4.76 -5.23
CA TRP A 245 -18.46 -3.56 -5.14
C TRP A 245 -19.29 -2.30 -5.34
N TYR A 246 -19.13 -1.34 -4.44
CA TYR A 246 -19.89 -0.08 -4.48
C TYR A 246 -19.19 0.96 -5.37
N GLU A 247 -19.50 0.95 -6.67
CA GLU A 247 -18.87 1.82 -7.68
C GLU A 247 -19.19 3.32 -7.51
N GLU A 248 -20.26 3.67 -6.80
CA GLU A 248 -20.64 5.08 -6.57
C GLU A 248 -19.64 5.80 -5.63
N GLU A 249 -19.14 5.11 -4.61
CA GLU A 249 -18.11 5.66 -3.70
C GLU A 249 -16.71 5.43 -4.27
N ASN A 250 -16.46 4.23 -4.81
CA ASN A 250 -15.15 3.80 -5.26
C ASN A 250 -15.19 3.31 -6.72
N PRO A 251 -15.17 4.20 -7.72
CA PRO A 251 -15.36 3.80 -9.11
C PRO A 251 -14.22 2.90 -9.62
N ILE A 252 -14.56 1.85 -10.38
CA ILE A 252 -13.58 1.00 -11.12
C ILE A 252 -13.52 1.34 -12.61
N HIS A 253 -14.57 1.98 -13.12
CA HIS A 253 -14.66 2.53 -14.46
C HIS A 253 -14.79 4.04 -14.42
N ILE A 254 -14.67 4.68 -15.58
CA ILE A 254 -15.13 6.08 -15.68
C ILE A 254 -16.67 6.02 -15.77
N PRO A 255 -17.41 6.70 -14.88
CA PRO A 255 -18.86 6.75 -14.93
C PRO A 255 -19.35 7.17 -16.33
N LEU A 256 -20.09 6.28 -16.99
CA LEU A 256 -20.37 6.33 -18.43
C LEU A 256 -21.40 7.38 -18.88
N LYS A 257 -21.70 8.40 -18.07
CA LYS A 257 -22.44 9.55 -18.60
C LYS A 257 -21.62 10.35 -19.62
N TYR A 258 -20.29 10.19 -19.60
CA TYR A 258 -19.36 10.89 -20.50
C TYR A 258 -18.19 9.97 -20.88
N GLU A 259 -18.38 9.16 -21.93
CA GLU A 259 -17.27 8.47 -22.60
C GLU A 259 -16.15 9.48 -22.90
N HIS A 260 -14.97 9.29 -22.31
CA HIS A 260 -13.85 10.24 -22.44
C HIS A 260 -13.42 10.41 -23.90
N ARG A 261 -13.49 11.66 -24.37
CA ARG A 261 -12.72 12.20 -25.50
C ARG A 261 -11.21 12.33 -25.22
N GLU A 262 -10.73 11.94 -24.04
CA GLU A 262 -9.34 12.11 -23.61
C GLU A 262 -8.51 10.81 -23.71
N ARG A 263 -8.80 9.96 -24.70
CA ARG A 263 -7.75 9.16 -25.30
C ARG A 263 -7.35 9.86 -26.59
N PRO A 264 -6.10 10.33 -26.78
CA PRO A 264 -5.54 10.25 -28.11
C PRO A 264 -5.60 8.75 -28.43
N SER A 265 -6.57 8.37 -29.26
CA SER A 265 -6.59 7.08 -29.92
C SER A 265 -5.19 6.82 -30.45
N THR A 266 -4.67 5.61 -30.17
CA THR A 266 -3.70 4.89 -31.00
C THR A 266 -3.05 5.75 -32.09
N LEU A 267 -1.75 6.01 -31.95
CA LEU A 267 -0.87 6.40 -33.05
C LEU A 267 -1.15 5.48 -34.25
N THR A 268 -1.99 5.94 -35.17
CA THR A 268 -2.09 5.37 -36.51
C THR A 268 -0.82 5.81 -37.21
N ILE A 269 0.22 4.98 -37.13
CA ILE A 269 1.38 5.11 -38.00
C ILE A 269 0.86 4.81 -39.41
N ASN A 270 0.52 5.87 -40.15
CA ASN A 270 0.38 5.75 -41.59
C ASN A 270 1.77 5.41 -42.12
N LYS A 271 1.94 4.16 -42.56
CA LYS A 271 3.04 3.80 -43.46
C LYS A 271 2.86 4.63 -44.73
N TYR A 272 3.75 5.59 -44.91
CA TYR A 272 4.11 6.08 -46.24
C TYR A 272 5.10 5.12 -46.87
#